data_AF-A0A6M9WVE0-F1
#
_entry.id   AF-A0A6M9WVE0-F1
#
_cell.length_a   1.000
_cell.length_b   1.000
_cell.length_c   1.000
_cell.angle_alpha   90.00
_cell.angle_beta   90.00
_cell.angle_gamma   90.00
#
_symmetry.space_group_name_H-M   'P 1'
#
loop_
_entity.id
_entity.type
_entity.pdbx_description
1 polymer ?
#
loop_
_entity_poly.entity_id
_entity_poly.type
_entity_poly.pdbx_seq_one_letter_code
_entity_poly.pdbx_strand_id
1 'polypeptide(L)'
;MSRKYLIRITELERLLSEQAEALRQRDLQLSLVEETEAFLRSALARAEEKIEEEEREIEYLRAQIEKLRRMLFGTAHITEKDNAWLYSLSHQTSDVGESEWIHFTGSGYLLRTDAWSYPVLRLKRLGLSKTFRRLVITLTRRYGVSLIHLDASAECLPGLPTFNW
;
A
#
# COMPACT_ATOMS: atom_id res chain seq x y z
N MET A 1 -73.38 44.63 17.47
CA MET A 1 -72.05 44.11 17.87
C MET A 1 -71.19 45.25 18.40
N SER A 2 -70.43 45.03 19.48
CA SER A 2 -69.55 46.06 20.06
C SER A 2 -68.27 46.24 19.23
N ARG A 3 -67.87 47.50 18.98
CA ARG A 3 -66.72 47.92 18.15
C ARG A 3 -65.39 47.23 18.53
N LYS A 4 -65.24 46.84 19.80
CA LYS A 4 -64.10 46.06 20.31
C LYS A 4 -63.95 44.69 19.63
N TYR A 5 -65.06 44.00 19.35
CA TYR A 5 -65.01 42.67 18.72
C TYR A 5 -64.63 42.76 17.24
N LEU A 6 -65.13 43.79 16.55
CA LEU A 6 -64.82 43.98 15.13
C LEU A 6 -63.32 44.23 14.91
N ILE A 7 -62.71 45.09 15.74
CA ILE A 7 -61.27 45.37 15.71
C ILE A 7 -60.47 44.08 15.97
N ARG A 8 -60.88 43.29 16.98
CA ARG A 8 -60.21 42.04 17.33
C ARG A 8 -60.27 41.01 16.20
N ILE A 9 -61.39 40.93 15.48
CA ILE A 9 -61.55 40.03 14.32
C ILE A 9 -60.60 40.44 13.19
N THR A 10 -60.59 41.72 12.80
CA THR A 10 -59.66 42.21 11.75
C THR A 10 -58.19 42.00 12.12
N GLU A 11 -57.84 42.13 13.39
CA GLU A 11 -56.46 41.93 13.86
C GLU A 11 -56.07 40.45 13.84
N LEU A 12 -56.99 39.55 14.18
CA LEU A 12 -56.80 38.10 14.05
C LEU A 12 -56.69 37.66 12.58
N GLU A 13 -57.49 38.23 11.68
CA GLU A 13 -57.40 37.97 10.24
C GLU A 13 -56.05 38.40 9.67
N ARG A 14 -55.53 39.57 10.09
CA ARG A 14 -54.19 40.04 9.71
C ARG A 14 -53.10 39.05 10.17
N LEU A 15 -53.14 38.65 11.44
CA LEU A 15 -52.17 37.70 12.01
C LEU A 15 -52.24 36.33 11.32
N LEU A 16 -53.43 35.86 10.95
CA LEU A 16 -53.62 34.61 10.22
C LEU A 16 -53.00 34.69 8.81
N SER A 17 -53.18 35.83 8.14
CA SER A 17 -52.59 36.08 6.81
C SER A 17 -51.05 36.11 6.87
N GLU A 18 -50.48 36.78 7.87
CA GLU A 18 -49.03 36.85 8.09
C GLU A 18 -48.44 35.47 8.40
N GLN A 19 -49.10 34.68 9.25
CA GLN A 19 -48.72 33.29 9.53
C GLN A 19 -48.75 32.42 8.26
N ALA A 20 -49.77 32.58 7.42
CA ALA A 20 -49.89 31.82 6.18
C ALA A 20 -48.79 32.18 5.17
N GLU A 21 -48.38 33.44 5.08
CA GLU A 21 -47.23 33.85 4.25
C GLU A 21 -45.91 33.33 4.81
N ALA A 22 -45.70 33.40 6.11
CA ALA A 22 -44.50 32.87 6.75
C ALA A 22 -44.35 31.35 6.55
N LEU A 23 -45.45 30.60 6.59
CA LEU A 23 -45.47 29.17 6.27
C LEU A 23 -45.10 28.91 4.81
N ARG A 24 -45.70 29.65 3.86
CA ARG A 24 -45.35 29.54 2.43
C ARG A 24 -43.86 29.80 2.16
N GLN A 25 -43.28 30.80 2.83
CA GLN A 25 -41.85 31.11 2.70
C GLN A 25 -40.97 29.98 3.29
N ARG A 26 -41.37 29.39 4.42
CA ARG A 26 -40.67 28.24 5.00
C ARG A 26 -40.75 27.00 4.13
N ASP A 27 -41.90 26.72 3.52
CA ASP A 27 -42.06 25.59 2.59
C ASP A 27 -41.14 25.74 1.37
N LEU A 28 -41.01 26.97 0.85
CA LEU A 28 -40.07 27.26 -0.24
C LEU A 28 -38.61 27.06 0.19
N GLN A 29 -38.23 27.52 1.39
CA GLN A 29 -36.88 27.31 1.94
C GLN A 29 -36.59 25.82 2.18
N LEU A 30 -37.55 25.06 2.69
CA LEU A 30 -37.44 23.62 2.89
C LEU A 30 -37.20 22.90 1.55
N SER A 31 -37.97 23.23 0.52
CA SER A 31 -37.79 22.66 -0.82
C SER A 31 -36.38 22.92 -1.39
N LEU A 32 -35.85 24.14 -1.20
CA LEU A 32 -34.49 24.46 -1.64
C LEU A 32 -33.44 23.66 -0.86
N VAL A 33 -33.62 23.52 0.45
CA VAL A 33 -32.72 22.73 1.30
C VAL A 33 -32.72 21.27 0.85
N GLU A 34 -33.90 20.68 0.63
CA GLU A 34 -34.04 19.31 0.14
C GLU A 34 -33.34 19.09 -1.21
N GLU A 35 -33.45 20.04 -2.14
CA GLU A 35 -32.77 19.98 -3.44
C GLU A 35 -31.24 20.04 -3.26
N THR A 36 -30.74 20.94 -2.41
CA THR A 36 -29.29 21.03 -2.14
C THR A 36 -28.76 19.79 -1.40
N GLU A 37 -29.54 19.20 -0.50
CA GLU A 37 -29.17 17.97 0.19
C GLU A 37 -29.09 16.81 -0.80
N ALA A 38 -30.08 16.67 -1.68
CA ALA A 38 -30.08 15.65 -2.73
C ALA A 38 -28.86 15.80 -3.65
N PHE A 39 -28.52 17.03 -4.04
CA PHE A 39 -27.33 17.33 -4.82
C PHE A 39 -26.04 16.92 -4.09
N LEU A 40 -25.90 17.31 -2.82
CA LEU A 40 -24.71 17.00 -2.02
C LEU A 40 -24.57 15.50 -1.78
N ARG A 41 -25.66 14.79 -1.50
CA ARG A 41 -25.66 13.33 -1.37
C ARG A 41 -25.20 12.65 -2.65
N SER A 42 -25.66 13.12 -3.81
CA SER A 42 -25.21 12.59 -5.10
C SER A 42 -23.73 12.88 -5.37
N ALA A 43 -23.29 14.11 -5.06
CA ALA A 43 -21.88 14.49 -5.22
C ALA A 43 -20.96 13.67 -4.30
N LEU A 44 -21.37 13.43 -3.05
CA LEU A 44 -20.64 12.61 -2.10
C LEU A 44 -20.53 11.17 -2.58
N ALA A 45 -21.64 10.54 -2.99
CA ALA A 45 -21.63 9.17 -3.48
C ALA A 45 -20.67 8.96 -4.67
N ARG A 46 -20.62 9.93 -5.60
CA ARG A 46 -19.67 9.89 -6.73
C ARG A 46 -18.21 10.05 -6.28
N ALA A 47 -17.96 10.87 -5.27
CA ALA A 47 -16.62 11.03 -4.72
C ALA A 47 -16.16 9.76 -4.00
N GLU A 48 -17.05 9.12 -3.22
CA GLU A 48 -16.80 7.84 -2.56
C GLU A 48 -16.49 6.74 -3.56
N GLU A 49 -17.29 6.60 -4.63
CA GLU A 49 -17.05 5.63 -5.71
C GLU A 49 -15.68 5.83 -6.37
N LYS A 50 -15.30 7.09 -6.64
CA LYS A 50 -14.00 7.41 -7.22
C LYS A 50 -12.84 7.05 -6.29
N ILE A 51 -12.98 7.29 -4.98
CA ILE A 51 -11.97 6.92 -3.99
C ILE A 51 -11.82 5.39 -3.94
N GLU A 52 -12.93 4.65 -3.91
CA GLU A 52 -12.86 3.17 -3.92
C GLU A 52 -12.17 2.63 -5.17
N GLU A 53 -12.40 3.24 -6.34
CA GLU A 53 -11.76 2.82 -7.58
C GLU A 53 -10.24 3.10 -7.56
N GLU A 54 -9.83 4.28 -7.08
CA GLU A 54 -8.42 4.63 -6.88
C GLU A 54 -7.74 3.71 -5.86
N GLU A 55 -8.42 3.35 -4.76
CA GLU A 55 -7.91 2.40 -3.76
C GLU A 55 -7.68 1.00 -4.36
N ARG A 56 -8.61 0.52 -5.20
CA ARG A 56 -8.46 -0.76 -5.92
C ARG A 56 -7.28 -0.73 -6.89
N GLU A 57 -7.08 0.37 -7.60
CA GLU A 57 -5.93 0.54 -8.51
C GLU A 57 -4.61 0.55 -7.73
N ILE A 58 -4.56 1.25 -6.59
CA ILE A 58 -3.39 1.27 -5.70
C ILE A 58 -3.07 -0.14 -5.19
N GLU A 59 -4.07 -0.90 -4.75
CA GLU A 59 -3.88 -2.28 -4.27
C GLU A 59 -3.37 -3.20 -5.40
N TYR A 60 -3.93 -3.08 -6.60
CA TYR A 60 -3.48 -3.82 -7.78
C TYR A 60 -2.03 -3.51 -8.13
N LEU A 61 -1.66 -2.23 -8.21
CA LEU A 61 -0.30 -1.80 -8.52
C LEU A 61 0.69 -2.22 -7.43
N ARG A 62 0.29 -2.17 -6.15
CA ARG A 62 1.10 -2.72 -5.04
C ARG A 62 1.36 -4.21 -5.20
N ALA A 63 0.34 -4.99 -5.54
CA ALA A 63 0.50 -6.43 -5.77
C ALA A 63 1.39 -6.72 -7.00
N GLN A 64 1.31 -5.90 -8.06
CA GLN A 64 2.22 -6.00 -9.20
C GLN A 64 3.66 -5.62 -8.83
N ILE A 65 3.85 -4.53 -8.07
CA ILE A 65 5.16 -4.13 -7.56
C ILE A 65 5.75 -5.24 -6.69
N GLU A 66 4.96 -5.87 -5.83
CA GLU A 66 5.43 -6.98 -4.99
C GLU A 66 5.89 -8.18 -5.84
N LYS A 67 5.17 -8.48 -6.93
CA LYS A 67 5.60 -9.48 -7.92
C LYS A 67 6.89 -9.08 -8.66
N LEU A 68 7.16 -7.79 -8.80
CA LEU A 68 8.34 -7.22 -9.47
C LEU A 68 9.53 -6.95 -8.54
N ARG A 69 9.38 -7.01 -7.21
CA ARG A 69 10.46 -6.87 -6.20
C ARG A 69 11.42 -8.06 -6.14
N ARG A 70 11.63 -8.72 -7.29
CA ARG A 70 12.62 -9.77 -7.50
C ARG A 70 13.76 -9.22 -8.33
N MET A 71 14.98 -9.33 -7.83
CA MET A 71 16.17 -8.96 -8.59
C MET A 71 16.96 -10.23 -8.95
N LEU A 72 17.20 -10.44 -10.24
CA LEU A 72 17.97 -11.56 -10.79
C LEU A 72 19.32 -11.06 -11.30
N PHE A 73 20.41 -11.68 -10.86
CA PHE A 73 21.75 -11.33 -11.33
C PHE A 73 22.79 -12.44 -11.08
N GLY A 74 23.93 -12.30 -11.73
CA GLY A 74 25.04 -13.27 -11.71
C GLY A 74 25.54 -13.65 -10.32
N THR A 75 25.88 -14.93 -10.11
CA THR A 75 26.65 -15.40 -8.94
C THR A 75 28.05 -14.80 -8.86
N ALA A 76 28.57 -14.18 -9.93
CA ALA A 76 29.83 -13.45 -9.90
C ALA A 76 29.86 -12.32 -8.85
N HIS A 77 28.71 -11.86 -8.33
CA HIS A 77 28.66 -10.86 -7.25
C HIS A 77 28.92 -11.41 -5.83
N ILE A 78 29.05 -12.72 -5.69
CA ILE A 78 29.42 -13.36 -4.43
C ILE A 78 30.84 -13.92 -4.52
N THR A 79 31.53 -14.00 -3.39
CA THR A 79 32.87 -14.62 -3.36
C THR A 79 32.75 -16.14 -3.42
N GLU A 80 33.78 -16.86 -3.88
CA GLU A 80 33.82 -18.33 -3.85
C GLU A 80 33.52 -18.88 -2.44
N LYS A 81 34.07 -18.24 -1.41
CA LYS A 81 33.81 -18.58 -0.02
C LYS A 81 32.33 -18.41 0.34
N ASP A 82 31.72 -17.29 -0.03
CA ASP A 82 30.30 -17.06 0.21
C ASP A 82 29.43 -18.06 -0.56
N ASN A 83 29.82 -18.42 -1.78
CA ASN A 83 29.15 -19.44 -2.58
C ASN A 83 29.17 -20.81 -1.87
N ALA A 84 30.33 -21.25 -1.39
CA ALA A 84 30.43 -22.50 -0.63
C ALA A 84 29.57 -22.48 0.65
N TRP A 85 29.51 -21.34 1.34
CA TRP A 85 28.65 -21.17 2.50
C TRP A 85 27.17 -21.21 2.15
N LEU A 86 26.73 -20.48 1.13
CA LEU A 86 25.33 -20.49 0.68
C LEU A 86 24.90 -21.88 0.22
N TYR A 87 25.75 -22.60 -0.52
CA TYR A 87 25.52 -23.99 -0.89
C TYR A 87 25.34 -24.89 0.33
N SER A 88 26.22 -24.75 1.33
CA SER A 88 26.12 -25.53 2.56
C SER A 88 24.83 -25.22 3.32
N LEU A 89 24.47 -23.94 3.44
CA LEU A 89 23.27 -23.48 4.15
C LEU A 89 21.98 -23.93 3.47
N SER A 90 21.91 -23.87 2.14
CA SER A 90 20.72 -24.24 1.38
C SER A 90 20.41 -25.74 1.38
N HIS A 91 21.38 -26.58 1.75
CA HIS A 91 21.23 -28.04 1.82
C HIS A 91 21.16 -28.56 3.26
N GLN A 92 21.04 -27.68 4.26
CA GLN A 92 20.77 -28.11 5.64
C GLN A 92 19.34 -28.66 5.72
N THR A 93 19.19 -29.90 6.16
CA THR A 93 17.91 -30.63 6.19
C THR A 93 17.13 -30.44 7.49
N SER A 94 17.39 -29.36 8.24
CA SER A 94 16.59 -29.06 9.43
C SER A 94 15.29 -28.36 9.02
N ASP A 95 14.14 -28.93 9.38
CA ASP A 95 12.79 -28.43 9.07
C ASP A 95 12.45 -27.03 9.65
N VAL A 96 13.38 -26.42 10.38
CA VAL A 96 13.32 -25.06 10.93
C VAL A 96 14.71 -24.43 10.85
N GLY A 97 14.86 -23.29 10.17
CA GLY A 97 16.16 -22.60 10.09
C GLY A 97 16.46 -21.83 8.79
N GLU A 98 17.69 -21.96 8.31
CA GLU A 98 18.21 -21.16 7.18
C GLU A 98 17.61 -21.59 5.82
N SER A 99 17.17 -22.84 5.71
CA SER A 99 16.51 -23.41 4.53
C SER A 99 15.12 -22.83 4.27
N GLU A 100 14.54 -22.07 5.22
CA GLU A 100 13.27 -21.36 5.02
C GLU A 100 13.42 -20.17 4.05
N TRP A 101 14.63 -19.61 3.93
CA TRP A 101 14.84 -18.35 3.21
C TRP A 101 16.05 -18.33 2.27
N ILE A 102 16.93 -19.34 2.34
CA ILE A 102 18.02 -19.56 1.38
C ILE A 102 17.74 -20.87 0.64
N HIS A 103 17.44 -20.77 -0.66
CA HIS A 103 17.08 -21.93 -1.49
C HIS A 103 18.07 -22.10 -2.62
N PHE A 104 18.52 -23.33 -2.87
CA PHE A 104 19.33 -23.64 -4.04
C PHE A 104 18.43 -23.83 -5.26
N THR A 105 18.74 -23.16 -6.37
CA THR A 105 17.94 -23.22 -7.60
C THR A 105 18.50 -24.16 -8.66
N GLY A 106 19.63 -24.83 -8.38
CA GLY A 106 20.37 -25.66 -9.34
C GLY A 106 21.57 -24.94 -9.96
N SER A 107 21.39 -23.66 -10.32
CA SER A 107 22.41 -22.78 -10.92
C SER A 107 22.82 -21.61 -10.01
N GLY A 108 22.23 -21.51 -8.82
CA GLY A 108 22.53 -20.46 -7.86
C GLY A 108 21.58 -20.48 -6.67
N TYR A 109 21.15 -19.32 -6.18
CA TYR A 109 20.42 -19.19 -4.92
C TYR A 109 19.27 -18.19 -4.98
N LEU A 110 18.20 -18.52 -4.28
CA LEU A 110 17.10 -17.61 -3.97
C LEU A 110 17.18 -17.19 -2.49
N LEU A 111 17.18 -15.90 -2.23
CA LEU A 111 17.26 -15.31 -0.90
C LEU A 111 15.99 -14.50 -0.59
N ARG A 112 15.20 -14.96 0.39
CA ARG A 112 13.99 -14.28 0.88
C ARG A 112 14.30 -13.40 2.08
N THR A 113 14.68 -12.15 1.82
CA THR A 113 15.09 -11.23 2.89
C THR A 113 13.92 -10.78 3.77
N ASP A 114 12.69 -10.98 3.34
CA ASP A 114 11.43 -10.75 4.06
C ASP A 114 11.11 -11.86 5.08
N ALA A 115 11.72 -13.04 4.96
CA ALA A 115 11.46 -14.18 5.86
C ALA A 115 11.95 -13.94 7.31
N TRP A 116 12.83 -12.97 7.52
CA TRP A 116 13.37 -12.62 8.83
C TRP A 116 13.38 -11.10 9.03
N SER A 117 13.10 -10.61 10.25
CA SER A 117 13.12 -9.17 10.54
C SER A 117 14.50 -8.51 10.42
N TYR A 118 15.59 -9.29 10.51
CA TYR A 118 16.97 -8.80 10.46
C TYR A 118 17.87 -9.70 9.58
N PRO A 119 17.60 -9.79 8.26
CA PRO A 119 18.25 -10.77 7.38
C PRO A 119 19.76 -10.54 7.29
N VAL A 120 20.20 -9.28 7.23
CA VAL A 120 21.63 -8.92 7.15
C VAL A 120 22.39 -9.26 8.44
N LEU A 121 21.74 -9.12 9.61
CA LEU A 121 22.35 -9.52 10.88
C LEU A 121 22.49 -11.04 10.96
N ARG A 122 21.49 -11.77 10.46
CA ARG A 122 21.55 -13.24 10.35
C ARG A 122 22.68 -13.68 9.41
N LEU A 123 22.80 -13.10 8.20
CA LEU A 123 23.96 -13.33 7.31
C LEU A 123 25.30 -13.08 8.00
N LYS A 124 25.39 -12.07 8.88
CA LYS A 124 26.61 -11.80 9.64
C LYS A 124 26.92 -12.94 10.61
N ARG A 125 25.92 -13.46 11.32
CA ARG A 125 26.08 -14.58 12.26
C ARG A 125 26.46 -15.88 11.55
N LEU A 126 25.95 -16.08 10.34
CA LEU A 126 26.27 -17.22 9.47
C LEU A 126 27.67 -17.14 8.83
N GLY A 127 28.39 -16.03 9.01
CA GLY A 127 29.78 -15.91 8.55
C GLY A 127 29.94 -15.41 7.11
N LEU A 128 28.87 -15.02 6.42
CA LEU A 128 28.93 -14.47 5.06
C LEU A 128 29.74 -13.16 5.04
N SER A 129 30.40 -12.87 3.94
CA SER A 129 31.34 -11.75 3.82
C SER A 129 30.69 -10.38 4.02
N LYS A 130 31.52 -9.39 4.39
CA LYS A 130 31.08 -7.98 4.46
C LYS A 130 30.58 -7.49 3.10
N THR A 131 31.18 -7.97 2.02
CA THR A 131 30.81 -7.58 0.65
C THR A 131 29.42 -8.10 0.31
N PHE A 132 29.15 -9.39 0.55
CA PHE A 132 27.82 -9.95 0.32
C PHE A 132 26.74 -9.29 1.18
N ARG A 133 27.01 -9.04 2.46
CA ARG A 133 26.08 -8.31 3.33
C ARG A 133 25.80 -6.89 2.83
N ARG A 134 26.80 -6.17 2.31
CA ARG A 134 26.62 -4.85 1.69
C ARG A 134 25.78 -4.92 0.43
N LEU A 135 25.98 -5.95 -0.40
CA LEU A 135 25.13 -6.19 -1.57
C LEU A 135 23.66 -6.36 -1.16
N VAL A 136 23.38 -7.23 -0.18
CA VAL A 136 22.01 -7.42 0.34
C VAL A 136 21.43 -6.14 0.94
N ILE A 137 22.21 -5.35 1.69
CA ILE A 137 21.77 -4.02 2.19
C ILE A 137 21.39 -3.10 1.02
N THR A 138 22.22 -3.01 -0.01
CA THR A 138 21.96 -2.16 -1.18
C THR A 138 20.66 -2.58 -1.86
N LEU A 139 20.48 -3.88 -2.12
CA LEU A 139 19.29 -4.42 -2.80
C LEU A 139 18.01 -4.18 -1.98
N THR A 140 18.04 -4.45 -0.68
CA THR A 140 16.89 -4.29 0.21
C THR A 140 16.55 -2.82 0.49
N ARG A 141 17.55 -1.99 0.86
CA ARG A 141 17.30 -0.61 1.30
C ARG A 141 17.19 0.39 0.16
N ARG A 142 17.99 0.22 -0.90
CA ARG A 142 18.01 1.17 -2.03
C ARG A 142 16.98 0.82 -3.09
N TYR A 143 16.77 -0.46 -3.33
CA TYR A 143 15.90 -0.95 -4.40
C TYR A 143 14.61 -1.62 -3.89
N GLY A 144 14.42 -1.76 -2.58
CA GLY A 144 13.20 -2.35 -2.01
C GLY A 144 13.02 -3.83 -2.35
N VAL A 145 14.10 -4.53 -2.70
CA VAL A 145 14.05 -5.93 -3.14
C VAL A 145 13.91 -6.84 -1.92
N SER A 146 12.83 -7.62 -1.87
CA SER A 146 12.59 -8.64 -0.85
C SER A 146 13.12 -10.01 -1.29
N LEU A 147 13.09 -10.29 -2.60
CA LEU A 147 13.49 -11.56 -3.20
C LEU A 147 14.73 -11.41 -4.10
N ILE A 148 15.85 -11.97 -3.70
CA ILE A 148 17.12 -11.88 -4.45
C ILE A 148 17.38 -13.23 -5.12
N HIS A 149 17.51 -13.26 -6.45
CA HIS A 149 17.90 -14.45 -7.20
C HIS A 149 19.32 -14.27 -7.75
N LEU A 150 20.24 -15.06 -7.24
CA LEU A 150 21.60 -15.22 -7.74
C LEU A 150 21.59 -16.40 -8.70
N ASP A 151 21.95 -16.21 -9.97
CA ASP A 151 21.98 -17.30 -10.95
C ASP A 151 23.28 -17.25 -11.76
N ALA A 152 23.94 -18.40 -11.97
CA ALA A 152 25.20 -18.46 -12.70
C ALA A 152 25.09 -18.03 -14.18
N SER A 153 23.89 -18.12 -14.77
CA SER A 153 23.62 -17.73 -16.16
C SER A 153 23.11 -16.29 -16.29
N ALA A 154 22.85 -15.61 -15.17
CA ALA A 154 22.33 -14.25 -15.19
C ALA A 154 23.43 -13.19 -15.34
N GLU A 155 23.05 -12.05 -15.92
CA GLU A 155 23.97 -10.92 -16.10
C GLU A 155 24.40 -10.29 -14.77
N CYS A 156 25.59 -9.72 -14.77
CA CYS A 156 26.10 -8.96 -13.63
C CYS A 156 25.50 -7.55 -13.59
N LEU A 157 25.19 -7.09 -12.38
CA LEU A 157 24.75 -5.74 -12.11
C LEU A 157 25.91 -4.74 -12.30
N PRO A 158 25.71 -3.67 -13.06
CA PRO A 158 26.75 -2.67 -13.28
C PRO A 158 27.06 -1.90 -11.99
N GLY A 159 28.33 -1.56 -11.78
CA GLY A 159 28.78 -0.73 -10.65
C GLY A 159 28.85 -1.46 -9.30
N LEU A 160 28.64 -2.79 -9.28
CA LEU A 160 28.83 -3.62 -8.10
C LEU A 160 30.06 -4.53 -8.26
N PRO A 161 30.77 -4.87 -7.17
CA PRO A 161 31.92 -5.77 -7.24
C PRO A 161 31.55 -7.13 -7.82
N THR A 162 32.39 -7.64 -8.70
CA THR A 162 32.36 -9.01 -9.20
C THR A 162 33.62 -9.75 -8.80
N PHE A 163 33.55 -11.07 -8.77
CA PHE A 163 34.62 -11.97 -8.40
C PHE A 163 34.75 -13.04 -9.48
N ASN A 164 36.00 -13.37 -9.83
CA ASN A 164 36.30 -14.43 -10.78
C ASN A 164 36.64 -15.70 -9.98
N TRP A 165 35.78 -16.69 -10.06
CA TRP A 165 35.94 -18.02 -9.48
C TRP A 165 35.12 -19.03 -10.29
#